data_AF-A0A7S4NG94-F1
#
_entry.id   AF-A0A7S4NG94-F1
#
_cell.length_a   1.000
_cell.length_b   1.000
_cell.length_c   1.000
_cell.angle_alpha   90.00
_cell.angle_beta   90.00
_cell.angle_gamma   90.00
#
_symmetry.space_group_name_H-M   'P 1'
#
loop_
_entity.id
_entity.type
_entity.pdbx_description
1 polymer ?
#
loop_
_entity_poly.entity_id
_entity_poly.type
_entity_poly.pdbx_seq_one_letter_code
_entity_poly.pdbx_strand_id
1 'polypeptide(L)'
;NYISFYCLRAFDFLRTKSGAYSPKVEQIYVHSKLMIIDDRTVILGSANINDRSLLGTRDSEIAMMVKDSETVESIMNGKSFQANKFALSLRLYLWRVHLGYLAREKSIFNLKERDEKLPTN
;
A
#
# COMPACT_ATOMS: atom_id res chain seq x y z
N ASN A 1 -1.08 17.01 -14.60
CA ASN A 1 -1.32 16.03 -13.51
C ASN A 1 -2.16 14.86 -14.02
N TYR A 2 -1.62 14.04 -14.93
CA TYR A 2 -2.32 12.87 -15.48
C TYR A 2 -1.64 11.54 -15.13
N ILE A 3 -0.34 11.59 -14.86
CA ILE A 3 0.50 10.45 -14.48
C ILE A 3 1.53 10.90 -13.45
N SER A 4 1.84 10.03 -12.51
CA SER A 4 2.86 10.23 -11.48
C SER A 4 3.59 8.91 -11.25
N PHE A 5 4.90 8.98 -10.98
CA PHE A 5 5.76 7.83 -10.72
C PHE A 5 6.30 7.90 -9.29
N TYR A 6 6.31 6.77 -8.59
CA TYR A 6 6.74 6.68 -7.20
C TYR A 6 7.56 5.40 -6.96
N CYS A 7 8.44 5.46 -5.95
CA CYS A 7 9.17 4.32 -5.38
C CYS A 7 9.00 4.32 -3.86
N LEU A 8 9.29 3.20 -3.20
CA LEU A 8 9.20 3.07 -1.75
C LEU A 8 10.60 3.03 -1.11
N ARG A 9 10.76 3.69 0.03
CA ARG A 9 12.00 3.72 0.83
C ARG A 9 11.63 3.77 2.31
N ALA A 10 12.38 3.06 3.13
CA ALA A 10 12.31 3.15 4.59
C ALA A 10 13.63 3.65 5.15
N PHE A 11 13.57 4.10 6.40
CA PHE A 11 14.76 4.44 7.18
C PHE A 11 14.59 3.94 8.61
N ASP A 12 15.72 3.67 9.26
CA ASP A 12 15.76 3.36 10.68
C ASP A 12 17.15 3.67 11.25
N PHE A 13 17.28 3.71 12.58
CA PHE A 13 18.54 3.91 13.26
C PHE A 13 19.15 2.56 13.65
N LEU A 14 20.27 2.19 13.02
CA LEU A 14 20.99 0.95 13.34
C LEU A 14 22.16 1.22 14.28
N ARG A 15 22.33 0.33 15.25
CA ARG A 15 23.47 0.35 16.18
C ARG A 15 24.75 0.02 15.43
N THR A 16 25.75 0.87 15.62
CA THR A 16 27.08 0.75 15.03
C THR A 16 28.01 -0.08 15.92
N LYS A 17 29.17 -0.46 15.38
CA LYS A 17 30.20 -1.20 16.14
C LYS A 17 30.71 -0.43 17.37
N SER A 18 30.65 0.90 17.36
CA SER A 18 31.01 1.75 18.51
C SER A 18 29.90 1.85 19.56
N GLY A 19 28.75 1.22 19.34
CA GLY A 19 27.58 1.27 20.22
C GLY A 19 26.66 2.46 20.00
N ALA A 20 27.05 3.45 19.18
CA ALA A 20 26.21 4.59 18.79
C ALA A 20 25.16 4.19 17.74
N TYR A 21 24.04 4.91 17.67
CA TYR A 21 23.02 4.72 16.62
C TYR A 21 23.29 5.62 15.42
N SER A 22 23.15 5.09 14.21
CA SER A 22 23.31 5.84 12.97
C SER A 22 22.09 5.65 12.06
N PRO A 23 21.59 6.71 11.40
CA PRO A 23 20.49 6.57 10.46
C PRO A 23 20.93 5.74 9.25
N LYS A 24 20.05 4.84 8.82
CA LYS A 24 20.18 3.99 7.64
C LYS A 24 18.92 4.11 6.81
N VAL A 25 19.08 4.12 5.51
CA VAL A 25 17.99 4.24 4.54
C VAL A 25 18.11 3.10 3.55
N GLU A 26 17.01 2.44 3.24
CA GLU A 26 17.00 1.36 2.26
C GLU A 26 15.74 1.41 1.40
N GLN A 27 15.87 0.99 0.15
CA GLN A 27 14.73 0.87 -0.75
C GLN A 27 13.83 -0.28 -0.28
N ILE A 28 12.51 -0.05 -0.30
CA ILE A 28 11.55 -1.14 -0.22
C ILE A 28 11.35 -1.66 -1.64
N TYR A 29 11.71 -2.92 -1.87
CA TYR A 29 11.61 -3.53 -3.18
C TYR A 29 10.14 -3.81 -3.55
N VAL A 30 9.62 -3.08 -4.53
CA VAL A 30 8.25 -3.27 -5.05
C VAL A 30 8.24 -4.45 -6.00
N HIS A 31 8.01 -5.65 -5.47
CA HIS A 31 7.90 -6.87 -6.26
C HIS A 31 6.48 -7.14 -6.78
N SER A 32 5.51 -6.29 -6.43
CA SER A 32 4.11 -6.46 -6.83
C SER A 32 3.92 -6.37 -8.34
N LYS A 33 3.02 -7.21 -8.88
CA LYS A 33 2.45 -7.05 -10.21
C LYS A 33 0.94 -6.97 -10.06
N LEU A 34 0.47 -5.74 -9.90
CA LEU A 34 -0.87 -5.41 -9.47
C LEU A 34 -1.36 -4.19 -10.24
N MET A 35 -2.58 -4.25 -10.74
CA MET A 35 -3.29 -3.13 -11.35
C MET A 35 -4.68 -3.02 -10.73
N ILE A 36 -5.07 -1.81 -10.34
CA ILE A 36 -6.42 -1.49 -9.85
C ILE A 36 -6.99 -0.42 -10.77
N ILE A 37 -8.19 -0.66 -11.29
CA ILE A 37 -8.86 0.19 -12.29
C ILE A 37 -10.19 0.65 -11.69
N ASP A 38 -10.39 1.96 -11.62
CA ASP A 38 -11.63 2.64 -11.23
C ASP A 38 -12.29 2.16 -9.93
N ASP A 39 -11.51 1.63 -8.97
CA ASP A 39 -12.04 0.94 -7.78
C ASP A 39 -13.09 -0.14 -8.13
N ARG A 40 -12.97 -0.78 -9.30
CA ARG A 40 -13.91 -1.78 -9.82
C ARG A 40 -13.26 -3.07 -10.31
N THR A 41 -12.01 -3.03 -10.72
CA THR A 41 -11.33 -4.21 -11.27
C THR A 41 -9.91 -4.28 -10.75
N VAL A 42 -9.50 -5.48 -10.37
CA VAL A 42 -8.13 -5.75 -9.94
C VAL A 42 -7.54 -6.84 -10.82
N ILE A 43 -6.35 -6.61 -11.35
CA ILE A 43 -5.53 -7.65 -11.99
C ILE A 43 -4.32 -7.87 -11.11
N LEU A 44 -4.08 -9.11 -10.71
CA LEU A 44 -2.95 -9.50 -9.88
C LEU A 44 -2.35 -10.82 -10.38
N GLY A 45 -1.03 -10.97 -10.27
CA GLY A 45 -0.36 -12.16 -10.78
C GLY A 45 1.15 -12.09 -10.68
N SER A 46 1.82 -12.90 -11.51
CA SER A 46 3.27 -12.98 -11.61
C SER A 46 3.86 -12.10 -12.72
N ALA A 47 3.05 -11.77 -13.75
CA ALA A 47 3.49 -11.07 -14.95
C ALA A 47 3.94 -9.62 -14.68
N ASN A 48 5.21 -9.32 -14.93
CA ASN A 48 5.71 -7.94 -14.93
C ASN A 48 5.21 -7.17 -16.16
N ILE A 49 5.21 -5.83 -16.10
CA ILE A 49 4.96 -5.00 -17.29
C ILE A 49 6.25 -4.95 -18.13
N ASN A 50 6.52 -6.02 -18.88
CA ASN A 50 7.61 -6.11 -19.83
C ASN A 50 7.37 -7.24 -20.84
N ASP A 51 8.14 -7.24 -21.93
CA ASP A 51 8.03 -8.26 -22.99
C ASP A 51 8.33 -9.68 -22.52
N ARG A 52 9.16 -9.85 -21.49
CA ARG A 52 9.50 -11.16 -20.95
C ARG A 52 8.27 -11.86 -20.36
N SER A 53 7.43 -11.12 -19.65
CA SER A 53 6.20 -11.62 -19.06
C SER A 53 4.98 -11.54 -20.00
N LEU A 54 4.87 -10.51 -20.84
CA LEU A 54 3.62 -10.22 -21.58
C LEU A 54 3.55 -10.78 -23.01
N LEU A 55 4.66 -11.17 -23.63
CA LEU A 55 4.63 -11.75 -24.99
C LEU A 55 4.06 -13.18 -25.02
N GLY A 56 3.97 -13.86 -23.88
CA GLY A 56 3.46 -15.24 -23.77
C GLY A 56 4.35 -16.33 -24.38
N THR A 57 5.37 -15.96 -25.15
CA THR A 57 6.33 -16.88 -25.80
C THR A 57 7.63 -17.05 -25.02
N ARG A 58 7.77 -16.37 -23.88
CA ARG A 58 8.98 -16.36 -23.04
C ARG A 58 8.69 -17.02 -21.70
N ASP A 59 8.47 -16.24 -20.65
CA ASP A 59 8.20 -16.78 -19.32
C ASP A 59 6.73 -17.24 -19.21
N SER A 60 6.51 -18.32 -18.47
CA SER A 60 5.16 -18.75 -18.11
C SER A 60 4.67 -17.90 -16.94
N GLU A 61 3.55 -17.20 -17.15
CA GLU A 61 2.96 -16.31 -16.16
C GLU A 61 1.53 -16.71 -15.86
N ILE A 62 1.06 -16.39 -14.65
CA ILE A 62 -0.34 -16.53 -14.26
C ILE A 62 -0.85 -15.21 -13.70
N ALA A 63 -2.09 -14.87 -14.06
CA ALA A 63 -2.78 -13.70 -13.54
C ALA A 63 -4.27 -13.99 -13.33
N MET A 64 -4.86 -13.31 -12.36
CA MET A 64 -6.27 -13.35 -12.04
C MET A 64 -6.85 -11.93 -12.15
N MET A 65 -8.01 -11.83 -12.81
CA MET A 65 -8.82 -10.62 -12.84
C MET A 65 -10.01 -10.77 -11.89
N VAL A 66 -10.10 -9.88 -10.91
CA VAL A 66 -11.18 -9.86 -9.92
C VAL A 66 -12.18 -8.76 -10.28
N LYS A 67 -13.33 -9.23 -10.80
CA LYS A 67 -14.63 -8.60 -11.05
C LYS A 67 -15.68 -8.87 -9.96
N ASP A 68 -15.62 -8.34 -8.74
CA ASP A 68 -16.66 -8.60 -7.75
C ASP A 68 -18.00 -7.93 -8.10
N SER A 69 -19.09 -8.49 -7.58
CA SER A 69 -20.47 -8.03 -7.83
C SER A 69 -21.01 -7.14 -6.72
N GLU A 70 -20.37 -7.12 -5.55
CA GLU A 70 -20.80 -6.30 -4.41
C GLU A 70 -20.25 -4.87 -4.55
N THR A 71 -21.15 -3.90 -4.70
CA THR A 71 -20.81 -2.49 -4.78
C THR A 71 -21.05 -1.77 -3.46
N VAL A 72 -20.26 -0.73 -3.22
CA VAL A 72 -20.38 0.18 -2.08
C VAL A 72 -20.38 1.62 -2.56
N GLU A 73 -21.11 2.48 -1.84
CA GLU A 73 -21.07 3.92 -2.09
C GLU A 73 -19.67 4.48 -1.82
N SER A 74 -19.18 5.28 -2.76
CA SER A 74 -17.87 5.91 -2.73
C SER A 74 -17.95 7.29 -3.43
N ILE A 75 -16.81 7.96 -3.53
CA ILE A 75 -16.69 9.27 -4.18
C ILE A 75 -15.56 9.20 -5.21
N MET A 76 -15.85 9.62 -6.44
CA MET A 76 -14.87 9.76 -7.51
C MET A 76 -14.95 11.17 -8.09
N ASN A 77 -13.84 11.90 -8.01
CA ASN A 77 -13.76 13.31 -8.44
C ASN A 77 -14.91 14.19 -7.86
N GLY A 78 -15.17 14.03 -6.56
CA GLY A 78 -16.20 14.78 -5.83
C GLY A 78 -17.66 14.37 -6.13
N LYS A 79 -17.89 13.38 -6.99
CA LYS A 79 -19.24 12.87 -7.31
C LYS A 79 -19.47 11.51 -6.66
N SER A 80 -20.73 11.22 -6.32
CA SER A 80 -21.13 9.87 -5.88
C SER A 80 -20.76 8.84 -6.93
N PHE A 81 -20.14 7.75 -6.50
CA PHE A 81 -19.63 6.69 -7.36
C PHE A 81 -19.85 5.33 -6.71
N GLN A 82 -20.37 4.37 -7.48
CA GLN A 82 -20.46 2.98 -7.04
C GLN A 82 -19.15 2.27 -7.36
N ALA A 83 -18.37 2.01 -6.31
CA ALA A 83 -17.14 1.25 -6.37
C ALA A 83 -17.41 -0.21 -6.01
N ASN A 84 -16.57 -1.11 -6.47
CA ASN A 84 -16.62 -2.48 -6.00
C ASN A 84 -15.86 -2.64 -4.69
N LYS A 85 -16.41 -3.44 -3.77
CA LYS A 85 -15.90 -3.59 -2.42
C LYS A 85 -14.47 -4.12 -2.38
N PHE A 86 -14.14 -5.14 -3.18
CA PHE A 86 -12.80 -5.72 -3.20
C PHE A 86 -11.76 -4.73 -3.71
N ALA A 87 -11.99 -4.14 -4.87
CA ALA A 87 -11.05 -3.20 -5.49
C ALA A 87 -10.82 -1.95 -4.62
N LEU A 88 -11.91 -1.35 -4.11
CA LEU A 88 -11.82 -0.19 -3.22
C LEU A 88 -11.07 -0.51 -1.92
N SER A 89 -11.40 -1.62 -1.27
CA SER A 89 -10.77 -1.99 0.02
C SER A 89 -9.28 -2.28 -0.15
N LEU A 90 -8.89 -2.97 -1.22
CA LEU A 90 -7.48 -3.22 -1.54
C LEU A 90 -6.72 -1.92 -1.80
N ARG A 91 -7.25 -1.03 -2.65
CA ARG A 91 -6.61 0.26 -2.92
C ARG A 91 -6.46 1.08 -1.64
N LEU A 92 -7.51 1.20 -0.83
CA LEU A 92 -7.49 1.93 0.44
C LEU A 92 -6.46 1.36 1.41
N TYR A 93 -6.37 0.03 1.52
CA TYR A 93 -5.38 -0.62 2.37
C TYR A 93 -3.95 -0.27 1.92
N LEU A 94 -3.64 -0.42 0.63
CA LEU A 94 -2.32 -0.09 0.09
C LEU A 94 -1.96 1.38 0.28
N TRP A 95 -2.93 2.29 0.07
CA TRP A 95 -2.72 3.71 0.36
C TRP A 95 -2.44 3.95 1.84
N ARG A 96 -3.17 3.30 2.75
CA ARG A 96 -2.92 3.43 4.19
C ARG A 96 -1.53 2.93 4.58
N VAL A 97 -1.05 1.85 3.97
CA VAL A 97 0.32 1.34 4.17
C VAL A 97 1.34 2.39 3.68
N HIS A 98 1.25 2.78 2.41
CA HIS A 98 2.30 3.57 1.76
C HIS A 98 2.33 5.04 2.18
N LEU A 99 1.19 5.60 2.57
CA LEU A 99 1.08 6.97 3.08
C LEU A 99 1.21 7.04 4.62
N GLY A 100 1.45 5.91 5.30
CA GLY A 100 1.71 5.87 6.74
C GLY A 100 0.47 6.01 7.64
N TYR A 101 -0.75 5.85 7.11
CA TYR A 101 -1.98 5.94 7.90
C TYR A 101 -2.26 4.71 8.78
N LEU A 102 -1.62 3.55 8.52
CA LEU A 102 -1.76 2.37 9.39
C LEU A 102 -1.18 2.58 10.80
N ALA A 103 -0.08 3.33 10.92
CA ALA A 103 0.55 3.60 12.22
C ALA A 103 -0.27 4.56 13.09
N ARG A 104 -1.11 5.40 12.45
CA ARG A 104 -1.92 6.41 13.14
C ARG A 104 -3.04 5.77 13.97
N GLU A 105 -3.62 4.65 13.54
CA GLU A 105 -4.61 3.91 14.34
C GLU A 105 -3.99 3.35 15.64
N LYS A 106 -2.79 2.75 15.59
CA LYS A 106 -2.09 2.29 16.80
C LYS A 106 -1.69 3.43 17.73
N SER A 107 -1.37 4.61 17.19
CA SER A 107 -1.05 5.79 18.01
C SER A 107 -2.25 6.32 18.80
N ILE A 108 -3.48 6.22 18.26
CA ILE A 108 -4.70 6.67 18.95
C ILE A 108 -5.06 5.72 20.11
N PHE A 109 -4.82 4.42 19.96
CA PHE A 109 -4.96 3.46 21.07
C PHE A 109 -3.86 3.63 22.13
N ASN A 110 -2.60 3.87 21.71
CA ASN A 110 -1.48 4.08 22.64
C ASN A 110 -1.47 5.45 23.32
N LEU A 111 -2.23 6.43 22.84
CA LEU A 111 -2.40 7.72 23.52
C LEU A 111 -3.35 7.60 24.72
N LYS A 112 -4.38 6.74 24.66
CA LYS A 112 -5.25 6.48 25.81
C LYS A 112 -4.54 5.79 26.98
N GLU A 113 -3.50 4.99 26.71
CA GLU A 113 -2.70 4.34 27.75
C GLU A 113 -1.56 5.21 28.33
N ARG A 114 -1.26 6.36 27.69
CA ARG A 114 -0.23 7.30 28.20
C ARG A 114 -0.77 8.32 29.20
N ASP A 115 -2.06 8.63 29.14
CA ASP A 115 -2.67 9.61 30.05
C ASP A 115 -2.92 9.07 31.48
N GLU A 116 -2.83 7.75 31.70
CA GLU A 116 -2.95 7.12 33.04
C GLU A 116 -1.61 6.96 33.79
N LYS A 117 -0.47 7.37 33.23
CA LYS A 117 0.86 7.19 33.84
C LYS A 117 1.70 8.47 33.92
N LEU A 118 1.07 9.62 34.16
CA LEU A 118 1.78 10.81 34.62
C LEU A 118 1.72 10.87 36.15
N PRO A 119 2.86 10.84 36.88
CA PRO A 119 2.84 11.17 38.29
C PRO A 119 2.40 12.63 38.44
N THR A 120 1.39 12.85 39.28
CA THR A 120 1.02 14.18 39.75
C THR A 120 2.20 14.79 40.48
N ASN A 121 2.75 15.88 39.94
CA ASN A 121 3.51 16.84 40.75
C ASN A 121 2.54 17.70 41.55
#